data_AF-A0A529ICM5-F1
#
_entry.id   AF-A0A529ICM5-F1
#
_cell.length_a   1.000
_cell.length_b   1.000
_cell.length_c   1.000
_cell.angle_alpha   90.00
_cell.angle_beta   90.00
_cell.angle_gamma   90.00
#
_symmetry.space_group_name_H-M   'P 1'
#
loop_
_entity.id
_entity.type
_entity.pdbx_description
1 polymer ?
#
loop_
_entity_poly.entity_id
_entity_poly.type
_entity_poly.pdbx_seq_one_letter_code
_entity_poly.pdbx_strand_id
1 'polypeptide(L)'
;GILLFLSEASRIAADTHDLWLPPMLAVPVIFAEHDGFKATLTLIQLLDCAAVLAAIILAAWAFARSSFGRRWRAVSDDPKAAAMCGVDVRAVFRHAVLFGGFCAALAGVLAGIYYGNISFGTGLVYGLKVLFVTAVGGYLSPPRAALGAAAFGMAESLWAGYFPLEWRDAWMYLFLVAMLVLIGAGRDQQKIA
;
A
#
# COMPACT_ATOMS: atom_id res chain seq x y z
N GLY A 1 7.61 -11.74 24.89
CA GLY A 1 7.99 -13.13 25.18
C GLY A 1 7.68 -14.04 24.02
N ILE A 2 6.43 -14.53 23.93
CA ILE A 2 6.01 -15.55 22.95
C ILE A 2 6.17 -15.09 21.49
N LEU A 3 5.79 -13.86 21.16
CA LEU A 3 5.93 -13.31 19.79
C LEU A 3 7.39 -13.25 19.33
N LEU A 4 8.29 -12.88 20.22
CA LEU A 4 9.74 -12.78 19.97
C LEU A 4 10.36 -14.17 19.78
N PHE A 5 9.90 -15.14 20.59
CA PHE A 5 10.29 -16.54 20.43
C PHE A 5 9.81 -17.10 19.08
N LEU A 6 8.56 -16.82 18.70
CA LEU A 6 7.99 -17.28 17.43
C LEU A 6 8.67 -16.61 16.22
N SER A 7 9.00 -15.31 16.28
CA SER A 7 9.72 -14.63 15.20
C SER A 7 11.12 -15.20 15.02
N GLU A 8 11.81 -15.52 16.11
CA GLU A 8 13.17 -16.04 16.03
C GLU A 8 13.21 -17.52 15.63
N ALA A 9 12.27 -18.34 16.16
CA ALA A 9 12.11 -19.71 15.73
C ALA A 9 11.74 -19.82 14.24
N SER A 10 10.88 -18.93 13.74
CA SER A 10 10.54 -18.89 12.31
C SER A 10 11.69 -18.38 11.45
N ARG A 11 12.48 -17.39 11.90
CA ARG A 11 13.69 -16.95 11.19
C ARG A 11 14.70 -18.08 11.03
N ILE A 12 14.91 -18.87 12.09
CA ILE A 12 15.82 -20.02 12.09
C ILE A 12 15.27 -21.15 11.21
N ALA A 13 13.98 -21.47 11.31
CA ALA A 13 13.35 -22.53 10.50
C ALA A 13 13.31 -22.19 9.00
N ALA A 14 13.26 -20.91 8.65
CA ALA A 14 13.22 -20.42 7.28
C ALA A 14 14.62 -20.14 6.68
N ASP A 15 15.70 -20.40 7.43
CA ASP A 15 17.11 -20.14 7.07
C ASP A 15 17.31 -18.79 6.34
N THR A 16 16.61 -17.76 6.83
CA THR A 16 16.48 -16.49 6.12
C THR A 16 17.67 -15.60 6.43
N HIS A 17 18.49 -15.34 5.43
CA HIS A 17 19.57 -14.35 5.50
C HIS A 17 19.05 -12.97 5.08
N ASP A 18 19.55 -11.93 5.72
CA ASP A 18 19.31 -10.56 5.27
C ASP A 18 19.99 -10.40 3.90
N LEU A 19 19.16 -10.38 2.85
CA LEU A 19 19.63 -10.15 1.50
C LEU A 19 19.88 -8.66 1.33
N TRP A 20 21.17 -8.32 1.29
CA TRP A 20 21.64 -6.97 0.97
C TRP A 20 21.87 -6.89 -0.54
N LEU A 21 20.93 -6.27 -1.23
CA LEU A 21 21.06 -5.98 -2.66
C LEU A 21 21.87 -4.68 -2.80
N PRO A 22 22.94 -4.66 -3.61
CA PRO A 22 23.62 -3.41 -3.91
C PRO A 22 22.61 -2.44 -4.54
N PRO A 23 22.64 -1.14 -4.17
CA PRO A 23 21.67 -0.17 -4.67
C PRO A 23 21.78 -0.08 -6.19
N MET A 24 20.84 -0.71 -6.89
CA MET A 24 20.76 -0.67 -8.34
C MET A 24 20.14 0.67 -8.73
N LEU A 25 20.77 1.42 -9.65
CA LEU A 25 20.24 2.68 -10.19
C LEU A 25 20.09 3.83 -9.16
N ALA A 26 20.97 3.91 -8.15
CA ALA A 26 21.06 5.06 -7.24
C ALA A 26 21.73 6.30 -7.87
N VAL A 27 21.49 6.55 -9.16
CA VAL A 27 21.94 7.79 -9.81
C VAL A 27 20.99 8.91 -9.33
N PRO A 28 21.48 9.93 -8.61
CA PRO A 28 20.65 11.03 -8.16
C PRO A 28 20.28 11.91 -9.37
N VAL A 29 18.99 12.16 -9.55
CA VAL A 29 18.46 13.15 -10.50
C VAL A 29 18.19 14.42 -9.71
N ILE A 30 18.84 15.52 -10.10
CA ILE A 30 18.72 16.82 -9.42
C ILE A 30 17.55 17.58 -10.08
N PHE A 31 16.46 17.81 -9.35
CA PHE A 31 15.23 18.39 -9.91
C PHE A 31 15.21 19.92 -9.90
N ALA A 32 15.85 20.54 -8.92
CA ALA A 32 15.99 21.99 -8.83
C ALA A 32 17.18 22.33 -7.94
N GLU A 33 17.99 23.29 -8.36
CA GLU A 33 19.05 23.89 -7.56
C GLU A 33 18.74 25.40 -7.45
N HIS A 34 18.15 25.80 -6.33
CA HIS A 34 17.99 27.21 -5.99
C HIS A 34 18.37 27.42 -4.51
N ASP A 35 19.26 28.37 -4.26
CA ASP A 35 19.83 28.81 -2.98
C ASP A 35 19.68 27.84 -1.80
N GLY A 36 20.54 26.82 -1.76
CA GLY A 36 20.75 25.99 -0.56
C GLY A 36 19.83 24.78 -0.39
N PHE A 37 18.81 24.59 -1.22
CA PHE A 37 17.94 23.40 -1.19
C PHE A 37 18.16 22.52 -2.43
N LYS A 38 18.94 21.44 -2.28
CA LYS A 38 19.13 20.44 -3.34
C LYS A 38 18.04 19.38 -3.26
N ALA A 39 16.99 19.53 -4.07
CA ALA A 39 15.98 18.48 -4.24
C ALA A 39 16.53 17.38 -5.17
N THR A 40 17.20 16.39 -4.59
CA THR A 40 17.64 15.18 -5.29
C THR A 40 16.58 14.09 -5.10
N LEU A 41 15.93 13.63 -6.17
CA LEU A 41 15.27 12.31 -6.13
C LEU A 41 16.14 11.31 -6.86
N THR A 42 16.21 10.10 -6.33
CA THR A 42 16.92 9.01 -7.01
C THR A 42 16.08 8.51 -8.19
N LEU A 43 16.76 8.06 -9.26
CA LEU A 43 16.06 7.52 -10.44
C LEU A 43 15.08 6.39 -10.08
N ILE A 44 15.41 5.60 -9.06
CA ILE A 44 14.58 4.52 -8.53
C ILE A 44 13.28 5.03 -7.91
N GLN A 45 13.29 6.15 -7.17
CA GLN A 45 12.06 6.77 -6.62
C GLN A 45 11.14 7.23 -7.75
N LEU A 46 11.71 7.79 -8.81
CA LEU A 46 10.92 8.27 -9.94
C LEU A 46 10.31 7.12 -10.73
N LEU A 47 11.06 6.03 -10.92
CA LEU A 47 10.56 4.79 -11.53
C LEU A 47 9.45 4.15 -10.68
N ASP A 48 9.61 4.08 -9.36
CA ASP A 48 8.61 3.53 -8.45
C ASP A 48 7.32 4.36 -8.47
N CYS A 49 7.44 5.69 -8.35
CA CYS A 49 6.30 6.59 -8.44
C CYS A 49 5.59 6.46 -9.79
N ALA A 50 6.33 6.40 -10.90
CA ALA A 50 5.78 6.22 -12.23
C ALA A 50 5.07 4.86 -12.40
N ALA A 51 5.68 3.78 -11.90
CA ALA A 51 5.11 2.44 -11.94
C ALA A 51 3.81 2.35 -11.12
N VAL A 52 3.80 2.92 -9.91
CA VAL A 52 2.61 2.96 -9.05
C VAL A 52 1.50 3.80 -9.68
N LEU A 53 1.81 4.99 -10.20
CA LEU A 53 0.83 5.82 -10.91
C LEU A 53 0.26 5.11 -12.13
N ALA A 54 1.10 4.48 -12.95
CA ALA A 54 0.67 3.70 -14.10
C ALA A 54 -0.25 2.54 -13.68
N ALA A 55 0.10 1.80 -12.62
CA ALA A 55 -0.72 0.72 -12.08
C ALA A 55 -2.09 1.21 -11.61
N ILE A 56 -2.16 2.33 -10.90
CA ILE A 56 -3.42 2.94 -10.42
C ILE A 56 -4.29 3.36 -11.60
N ILE A 57 -3.72 4.06 -12.59
CA ILE A 57 -4.45 4.55 -13.77
C ILE A 57 -4.97 3.38 -14.61
N LEU A 58 -4.12 2.38 -14.88
CA LEU A 58 -4.48 1.19 -15.64
C LEU A 58 -5.57 0.40 -14.92
N ALA A 59 -5.45 0.20 -13.61
CA ALA A 59 -6.48 -0.48 -12.82
C ALA A 59 -7.80 0.31 -12.85
N ALA A 60 -7.78 1.61 -12.58
CA ALA A 60 -8.97 2.46 -12.59
C ALA A 60 -9.66 2.43 -13.97
N TRP A 61 -8.89 2.53 -15.05
CA TRP A 61 -9.41 2.48 -16.41
C TRP A 61 -9.98 1.09 -16.76
N ALA A 62 -9.27 0.02 -16.41
CA ALA A 62 -9.71 -1.35 -16.60
C ALA A 62 -11.02 -1.62 -15.84
N PHE A 63 -11.15 -1.19 -14.58
CA PHE A 63 -12.39 -1.32 -13.80
C PHE A 63 -13.53 -0.46 -14.35
N ALA A 64 -13.24 0.67 -14.98
CA ALA A 64 -14.26 1.54 -15.56
C ALA A 64 -14.82 1.01 -16.90
N ARG A 65 -13.95 0.51 -17.79
CA ARG A 65 -14.32 0.14 -19.15
C ARG A 65 -14.58 -1.36 -19.36
N SER A 66 -13.92 -2.23 -18.61
CA SER A 66 -14.00 -3.68 -18.86
C SER A 66 -15.35 -4.30 -18.50
N SER A 67 -15.71 -5.38 -19.19
CA SER A 67 -16.85 -6.23 -18.84
C SER A 67 -16.69 -6.87 -17.46
N PHE A 68 -15.45 -7.13 -17.05
CA PHE A 68 -15.10 -7.63 -15.73
C PHE A 68 -15.48 -6.62 -14.64
N GLY A 69 -15.17 -5.34 -14.82
CA GLY A 69 -15.52 -4.28 -13.87
C GLY A 69 -17.03 -4.13 -13.64
N ARG A 70 -17.86 -4.34 -14.68
CA ARG A 70 -19.33 -4.35 -14.54
C ARG A 70 -19.82 -5.53 -13.72
N ARG A 71 -19.29 -6.72 -13.98
CA ARG A 71 -19.62 -7.94 -13.21
C ARG A 71 -19.18 -7.82 -11.75
N TRP A 72 -18.02 -7.23 -11.51
CA TRP A 72 -17.53 -6.95 -10.16
C TRP A 72 -18.50 -6.08 -9.36
N ARG A 73 -18.97 -4.97 -9.94
CA ARG A 73 -19.92 -4.07 -9.26
C ARG A 73 -21.23 -4.78 -8.95
N ALA A 74 -21.78 -5.52 -9.91
CA ALA A 74 -23.00 -6.32 -9.70
C ALA A 74 -22.86 -7.34 -8.55
N VAL A 75 -21.70 -8.01 -8.47
CA VAL A 75 -21.41 -8.97 -7.38
C VAL A 75 -21.18 -8.25 -6.04
N SER A 76 -20.66 -7.01 -6.06
CA SER A 76 -20.44 -6.22 -4.85
C SER A 76 -21.74 -5.67 -4.26
N ASP A 77 -22.76 -5.42 -5.08
CA ASP A 77 -24.07 -4.96 -4.64
C ASP A 77 -24.90 -6.12 -4.05
N ASP A 78 -25.12 -7.20 -4.83
CA ASP A 78 -25.75 -8.42 -4.34
C ASP A 78 -25.25 -9.66 -5.12
N PRO A 79 -24.44 -10.53 -4.49
CA PRO A 79 -23.94 -11.74 -5.14
C PRO A 79 -25.04 -12.74 -5.48
N LYS A 80 -26.16 -12.79 -4.72
CA LYS A 80 -27.27 -13.71 -5.01
C LYS A 80 -28.06 -13.25 -6.23
N ALA A 81 -28.39 -11.96 -6.31
CA ALA A 81 -29.05 -11.39 -7.49
C ALA A 81 -28.17 -11.51 -8.75
N ALA A 82 -26.86 -11.23 -8.64
CA ALA A 82 -25.93 -11.38 -9.74
C ALA A 82 -25.88 -12.82 -10.28
N ALA A 83 -25.95 -13.83 -9.41
CA ALA A 83 -26.00 -15.23 -9.81
C ALA A 83 -27.30 -15.57 -10.56
N MET A 84 -28.45 -14.99 -10.16
CA MET A 84 -29.72 -15.15 -10.89
C MET A 84 -29.69 -14.49 -12.28
N CYS A 85 -28.88 -13.45 -12.47
CA CYS A 85 -28.64 -12.82 -13.77
C CYS A 85 -27.60 -13.57 -14.64
N GLY A 86 -27.16 -14.76 -14.24
CA GLY A 86 -26.21 -15.58 -15.01
C GLY A 86 -24.74 -15.17 -14.87
N VAL A 87 -24.39 -14.35 -13.87
CA VAL A 87 -22.99 -14.00 -13.57
C VAL A 87 -22.36 -15.08 -12.70
N ASP A 88 -21.23 -15.65 -13.13
CA ASP A 88 -20.45 -16.57 -12.30
C ASP A 88 -19.68 -15.79 -11.22
N VAL A 89 -20.29 -15.72 -10.02
CA VAL A 89 -19.72 -15.09 -8.83
C VAL A 89 -18.37 -15.70 -8.43
N ARG A 90 -18.20 -17.02 -8.56
CA ARG A 90 -16.96 -17.72 -8.18
C ARG A 90 -15.83 -17.34 -9.13
N ALA A 91 -16.11 -17.25 -10.43
CA ALA A 91 -15.12 -16.77 -11.38
C ALA A 91 -14.71 -15.33 -11.05
N VAL A 92 -15.65 -14.41 -10.80
CA VAL A 92 -15.33 -13.02 -10.46
C VAL A 92 -14.44 -12.95 -9.22
N PHE A 93 -14.76 -13.70 -8.17
CA PHE A 93 -13.96 -13.75 -6.94
C PHE A 93 -12.54 -14.32 -7.16
N ARG A 94 -12.39 -15.41 -7.93
CA ARG A 94 -11.05 -15.97 -8.21
C ARG A 94 -10.16 -14.97 -8.96
N HIS A 95 -10.69 -14.32 -9.99
CA HIS A 95 -9.94 -13.31 -10.75
C HIS A 95 -9.59 -12.09 -9.88
N ALA A 96 -10.50 -11.70 -8.97
CA ALA A 96 -10.25 -10.64 -8.00
C ALA A 96 -9.05 -10.92 -7.10
N VAL A 97 -9.03 -12.11 -6.49
CA VAL A 97 -7.94 -12.52 -5.60
C VAL A 97 -6.63 -12.67 -6.36
N LEU A 98 -6.65 -13.24 -7.57
CA LEU A 98 -5.47 -13.36 -8.41
C LEU A 98 -4.89 -11.98 -8.79
N PHE A 99 -5.73 -11.03 -9.18
CA PHE A 99 -5.30 -9.68 -9.51
C PHE A 99 -4.77 -8.92 -8.28
N GLY A 100 -5.42 -9.09 -7.12
CA GLY A 100 -4.94 -8.54 -5.85
C GLY A 100 -3.57 -9.10 -5.46
N GLY A 101 -3.37 -10.42 -5.58
CA GLY A 101 -2.09 -11.08 -5.34
C GLY A 101 -1.00 -10.62 -6.31
N PHE A 102 -1.33 -10.44 -7.59
CA PHE A 102 -0.40 -9.88 -8.58
C PHE A 102 0.04 -8.46 -8.22
N CYS A 103 -0.89 -7.59 -7.84
CA CYS A 103 -0.55 -6.23 -7.38
C CYS A 103 0.28 -6.24 -6.10
N ALA A 104 0.00 -7.14 -5.15
CA ALA A 104 0.78 -7.28 -3.92
C ALA A 104 2.22 -7.77 -4.21
N ALA A 105 2.38 -8.73 -5.12
CA ALA A 105 3.69 -9.20 -5.55
C ALA A 105 4.49 -8.10 -6.24
N LEU A 106 3.86 -7.34 -7.14
CA LEU A 106 4.48 -6.20 -7.83
C LEU A 106 4.94 -5.12 -6.83
N ALA A 107 4.09 -4.78 -5.86
CA ALA A 107 4.44 -3.84 -4.79
C ALA A 107 5.60 -4.35 -3.92
N GLY A 108 5.64 -5.65 -3.60
CA GLY A 108 6.75 -6.26 -2.86
C GLY A 108 8.09 -6.21 -3.61
N VAL A 109 8.07 -6.45 -4.92
CA VAL A 109 9.28 -6.35 -5.77
C VAL A 109 9.78 -4.91 -5.83
N LEU A 110 8.90 -3.93 -6.04
CA LEU A 110 9.25 -2.51 -6.03
C LEU A 110 9.86 -2.10 -4.67
N ALA A 111 9.22 -2.48 -3.56
CA ALA A 111 9.73 -2.17 -2.23
C ALA A 111 11.10 -2.82 -1.95
N GLY A 112 11.30 -4.07 -2.40
CA GLY A 112 12.59 -4.77 -2.26
C GLY A 112 13.71 -4.11 -3.06
N ILE A 113 13.42 -3.66 -4.28
CA ILE A 113 14.35 -2.93 -5.14
C ILE A 113 14.71 -1.57 -4.53
N TYR A 114 13.74 -0.85 -3.96
CA TYR A 114 13.94 0.47 -3.36
C TYR A 114 14.76 0.43 -2.07
N TYR A 115 14.40 -0.46 -1.13
CA TYR A 115 15.06 -0.50 0.19
C TYR A 115 16.36 -1.31 0.19
N GLY A 116 16.58 -2.21 -0.77
CA GLY A 116 17.81 -3.00 -0.90
C GLY A 116 18.08 -3.99 0.25
N ASN A 117 17.23 -4.00 1.29
CA ASN A 117 17.32 -4.89 2.44
C ASN A 117 15.95 -5.54 2.67
N ILE A 118 15.90 -6.86 2.54
CA ILE A 118 14.71 -7.66 2.84
C ILE A 118 15.04 -8.52 4.05
N SER A 119 14.62 -8.06 5.23
CA SER A 119 14.65 -8.86 6.46
C SER A 119 13.29 -9.48 6.74
N PHE A 120 13.27 -10.61 7.46
CA PHE A 120 12.08 -11.40 7.77
C PHE A 120 10.95 -10.57 8.43
N GLY A 121 11.31 -9.58 9.26
CA GLY A 121 10.36 -8.71 9.95
C GLY A 121 9.73 -7.60 9.09
N THR A 122 10.31 -7.28 7.94
CA THR A 122 9.87 -6.13 7.13
C THR A 122 8.45 -6.33 6.58
N GLY A 123 8.10 -7.55 6.16
CA GLY A 123 6.77 -7.87 5.65
C GLY A 123 5.65 -7.62 6.66
N LEU A 124 5.88 -7.93 7.94
CA LEU A 124 4.90 -7.66 9.01
C LEU A 124 4.68 -6.16 9.21
N VAL A 125 5.77 -5.37 9.23
CA VAL A 125 5.72 -3.92 9.38
C VAL A 125 5.00 -3.28 8.18
N TYR A 126 5.34 -3.69 6.95
CA TYR A 126 4.66 -3.20 5.74
C TYR A 126 3.19 -3.59 5.73
N GLY A 127 2.85 -4.84 6.06
CA GLY A 127 1.47 -5.31 6.12
C GLY A 127 0.62 -4.51 7.10
N LEU A 128 1.17 -4.21 8.27
CA LEU A 128 0.51 -3.37 9.27
C LEU A 128 0.31 -1.93 8.76
N LYS A 129 1.34 -1.32 8.14
CA LYS A 129 1.22 0.01 7.52
C LYS A 129 0.15 0.06 6.42
N VAL A 130 0.08 -0.96 5.55
CA VAL A 130 -0.90 -1.02 4.46
C VAL A 130 -2.33 -1.14 4.99
N LEU A 131 -2.57 -1.96 6.02
CA LEU A 131 -3.89 -2.07 6.67
C LEU A 131 -4.38 -0.70 7.15
N PHE A 132 -3.49 0.07 7.74
CA PHE A 132 -3.78 1.38 8.26
C PHE A 132 -4.01 2.42 7.16
N VAL A 133 -3.14 2.47 6.15
CA VAL A 133 -3.29 3.34 4.98
C VAL A 133 -4.61 3.10 4.26
N THR A 134 -4.99 1.83 4.08
CA THR A 134 -6.25 1.46 3.42
C THR A 134 -7.48 1.76 4.26
N ALA A 135 -7.38 1.73 5.60
CA ALA A 135 -8.46 2.18 6.48
C ALA A 135 -8.77 3.68 6.33
N VAL A 136 -7.73 4.51 6.21
CA VAL A 136 -7.83 5.95 5.99
C VAL A 136 -8.36 6.28 4.59
N GLY A 137 -7.72 5.73 3.54
CA GLY A 137 -8.09 6.02 2.14
C GLY A 137 -9.38 5.33 1.69
N GLY A 138 -9.81 4.29 2.40
CA GLY A 138 -10.96 3.47 2.08
C GLY A 138 -10.66 2.35 1.07
N TYR A 139 -11.25 1.17 1.28
CA TYR A 139 -11.01 -0.03 0.45
C TYR A 139 -11.85 -0.10 -0.83
N LEU A 140 -12.94 0.67 -0.96
CA LEU A 140 -13.91 0.52 -2.05
C LEU A 140 -13.47 1.14 -3.39
N SER A 141 -12.51 2.07 -3.39
CA SER A 141 -12.12 2.77 -4.60
C SER A 141 -10.61 2.93 -4.71
N PRO A 142 -9.98 2.47 -5.81
CA PRO A 142 -8.55 2.63 -6.05
C PRO A 142 -8.02 4.07 -5.90
N PRO A 143 -8.68 5.12 -6.44
CA PRO A 143 -8.12 6.47 -6.36
C PRO A 143 -8.16 7.05 -4.93
N ARG A 144 -9.19 6.76 -4.13
CA ARG A 144 -9.24 7.23 -2.72
C ARG A 144 -8.20 6.51 -1.85
N ALA A 145 -8.00 5.21 -2.08
CA ALA A 145 -6.93 4.46 -1.43
C ALA A 145 -5.55 5.03 -1.75
N ALA A 146 -5.29 5.38 -3.01
CA ALA A 146 -4.04 5.99 -3.45
C ALA A 146 -3.79 7.35 -2.80
N LEU A 147 -4.81 8.20 -2.69
CA LEU A 147 -4.71 9.50 -2.00
C LEU A 147 -4.40 9.32 -0.50
N GLY A 148 -5.03 8.35 0.16
CA GLY A 148 -4.71 8.01 1.56
C GLY A 148 -3.26 7.53 1.73
N ALA A 149 -2.77 6.70 0.80
CA ALA A 149 -1.38 6.24 0.79
C ALA A 149 -0.39 7.38 0.55
N ALA A 150 -0.67 8.27 -0.39
CA ALA A 150 0.16 9.43 -0.68
C ALA A 150 0.23 10.39 0.52
N ALA A 151 -0.91 10.68 1.15
CA ALA A 151 -0.95 11.52 2.35
C ALA A 151 -0.15 10.91 3.51
N PHE A 152 -0.27 9.59 3.73
CA PHE A 152 0.49 8.89 4.76
C PHE A 152 1.99 8.90 4.46
N GLY A 153 2.40 8.60 3.22
CA GLY A 153 3.82 8.62 2.82
C GLY A 153 4.45 10.01 2.90
N MET A 154 3.69 11.07 2.58
CA MET A 154 4.16 12.46 2.78
C MET A 154 4.34 12.77 4.27
N ALA A 155 3.39 12.40 5.13
CA ALA A 155 3.53 12.58 6.57
C ALA A 155 4.75 11.81 7.12
N GLU A 156 5.01 10.60 6.62
CA GLU A 156 6.17 9.79 7.01
C GLU A 156 7.48 10.46 6.60
N SER A 157 7.54 10.98 5.38
CA SER A 157 8.71 11.64 4.81
C SER A 157 9.04 12.93 5.55
N LEU A 158 8.02 13.73 5.90
CA LEU A 158 8.17 14.94 6.70
C LEU A 158 8.68 14.59 8.11
N TRP A 159 8.13 13.57 8.76
CA TRP A 159 8.62 13.16 10.07
C TRP A 159 10.08 12.71 10.03
N ALA A 160 10.45 11.91 9.02
CA ALA A 160 11.83 11.43 8.85
C ALA A 160 12.84 12.56 8.60
N GLY A 161 12.39 13.71 8.06
CA GLY A 161 13.25 14.88 7.82
C GLY A 161 13.45 15.78 9.04
N TYR A 162 12.50 15.83 9.97
CA TYR A 162 12.51 16.77 11.11
C TYR A 162 12.73 16.11 12.48
N PHE A 163 12.47 14.79 12.63
CA PHE A 163 12.41 14.12 13.92
C PHE A 163 13.25 12.83 13.98
N PRO A 164 13.54 12.29 15.19
CA PRO A 164 14.21 11.01 15.36
C PRO A 164 13.44 9.86 14.70
N LEU A 165 14.15 9.04 13.92
CA LEU A 165 13.56 7.90 13.19
C LEU A 165 12.99 6.83 14.11
N GLU A 166 13.51 6.72 15.33
CA GLU A 166 13.10 5.73 16.34
C GLU A 166 11.62 5.87 16.73
N TRP A 167 11.11 7.11 16.76
CA TRP A 167 9.74 7.42 17.15
C TRP A 167 8.78 7.48 15.97
N ARG A 168 9.28 7.33 14.74
CA ARG A 168 8.49 7.46 13.51
C ARG A 168 7.32 6.50 13.47
N ASP A 169 7.58 5.22 13.68
CA ASP A 169 6.53 4.20 13.54
C ASP A 169 5.47 4.33 14.63
N ALA A 170 5.88 4.61 15.88
CA ALA A 170 4.95 4.86 16.98
C ALA A 170 4.05 6.07 16.70
N TRP A 171 4.62 7.18 16.22
CA TRP A 171 3.87 8.39 15.91
C TRP A 171 2.98 8.22 14.69
N MET A 172 3.43 7.48 13.67
CA MET A 172 2.63 7.16 12.49
C MET A 172 1.39 6.34 12.85
N TYR A 173 1.54 5.31 13.71
CA TYR A 173 0.41 4.54 14.19
C TYR A 173 -0.53 5.39 15.05
N LEU A 174 0.01 6.25 15.92
CA LEU A 174 -0.79 7.18 16.73
C LEU A 174 -1.59 8.16 15.85
N PHE A 175 -0.93 8.78 14.86
CA PHE A 175 -1.56 9.71 13.92
C PHE A 175 -2.66 9.02 13.13
N LEU A 176 -2.45 7.77 12.75
CA LEU A 176 -3.42 7.03 11.98
C LEU A 176 -4.62 6.57 12.82
N VAL A 177 -4.40 6.16 14.07
CA VAL A 177 -5.48 5.95 15.04
C VAL A 177 -6.28 7.24 15.24
N ALA A 178 -5.60 8.38 15.42
CA ALA A 178 -6.27 9.67 15.54
C ALA A 178 -7.10 10.01 14.29
N MET A 179 -6.54 9.81 13.10
CA MET A 179 -7.25 10.04 11.84
C MET A 179 -8.44 9.09 11.67
N LEU A 180 -8.32 7.82 12.08
CA LEU A 180 -9.42 6.86 12.06
C LEU A 180 -10.55 7.25 13.02
N VAL A 181 -10.22 7.75 14.21
CA VAL A 181 -11.22 8.24 15.17
C VAL A 181 -11.96 9.45 14.61
N LEU A 182 -11.23 10.41 14.02
CA LEU A 182 -11.82 11.62 13.43
C LEU A 182 -12.69 11.31 12.21
N ILE A 183 -12.24 10.42 11.31
CA ILE A 183 -12.98 10.01 10.12
C ILE A 183 -14.14 9.06 10.48
N GLY A 184 -13.93 8.16 11.44
CA GLY A 184 -14.92 7.19 11.91
C GLY A 184 -16.11 7.86 12.59
N ALA A 185 -15.88 8.90 13.39
CA ALA A 185 -16.93 9.69 14.03
C ALA A 185 -17.91 10.34 13.04
N GLY A 186 -17.45 10.70 11.83
CA GLY A 186 -18.30 11.27 10.78
C GLY A 186 -19.18 10.26 10.03
N ARG A 187 -18.79 8.97 9.99
CA ARG A 187 -19.53 7.92 9.25
C ARG A 187 -20.75 7.40 10.00
N ASP A 188 -20.75 7.43 11.32
CA ASP A 188 -21.91 7.03 12.12
C ASP A 188 -23.05 8.05 12.05
N GLN A 189 -22.73 9.34 11.87
CA GLN A 189 -23.74 10.40 11.72
C GLN A 189 -24.56 10.27 10.43
N GLN A 190 -23.98 9.74 9.34
CA GLN A 190 -24.68 9.57 8.05
C GLN A 190 -25.60 8.34 7.99
N LYS A 191 -25.50 7.40 8.93
CA LYS A 191 -26.41 6.24 8.98
C LYS A 191 -27.68 6.52 9.80
N ILE A 192 -27.72 7.65 10.52
CA ILE A 192 -28.79 8.04 11.43
C ILE A 192 -29.70 9.12 10.80
N ALA A 193 -29.31 9.70 9.66
CA ALA A 193 -30.10 10.65 8.87
C ALA A 193 -30.68 9.98 7.62
#